data_AF-A0A2M8PKQ4-F1
#
_entry.id   AF-A0A2M8PKQ4-F1
#
_cell.length_a   1.000
_cell.length_b   1.000
_cell.length_c   1.000
_cell.angle_alpha   90.00
_cell.angle_beta   90.00
_cell.angle_gamma   90.00
#
_symmetry.space_group_name_H-M   'P 1'
#
loop_
_entity.id
_entity.type
_entity.pdbx_description
1 polymer ?
#
loop_
_entity_poly.entity_id
_entity_poly.type
_entity_poly.pdbx_seq_one_letter_code
_entity_poly.pdbx_strand_id
1 'polypeptide(L)'
;MADKPKRKLALRANIWTLRLARQWTRVALLIVGIYVSLPFVAPTLMKLGLEGPARVIYTIYSPFCHQFAFRSFFLYGEQPVYPRANTGMDVTPYE
;
A
#
# COMPACT_ATOMS: atom_id res chain seq x y z
N MET A 1 -35.52 -10.70 34.19
CA MET A 1 -34.12 -11.15 33.90
C MET A 1 -33.90 -11.19 32.38
N ALA A 2 -33.58 -10.07 31.72
CA ALA A 2 -33.46 -10.02 30.25
C ALA A 2 -32.29 -9.15 29.74
N ASP A 3 -31.12 -9.23 30.39
CA ASP A 3 -29.94 -8.39 30.03
C ASP A 3 -28.66 -9.20 29.66
N LYS A 4 -28.75 -10.53 29.65
CA LYS A 4 -27.60 -11.42 29.32
C LYS A 4 -26.93 -11.15 27.95
N PRO A 5 -27.65 -10.88 26.83
CA PRO A 5 -27.00 -10.70 25.54
C PRO A 5 -26.22 -9.37 25.44
N LYS A 6 -26.74 -8.28 26.01
CA LYS A 6 -26.06 -6.97 26.05
C LYS A 6 -24.78 -7.03 26.87
N ARG A 7 -24.81 -7.73 28.02
CA ARG A 7 -23.61 -7.96 28.85
C ARG A 7 -22.54 -8.80 28.14
N LYS A 8 -22.94 -9.83 27.38
CA LYS A 8 -22.00 -10.64 26.57
C LYS A 8 -21.34 -9.81 25.46
N LEU A 9 -22.10 -8.94 24.79
CA LEU A 9 -21.57 -8.06 23.74
C LEU A 9 -20.55 -7.06 24.31
N ALA A 10 -20.89 -6.41 25.44
CA ALA A 10 -20.00 -5.48 26.12
C ALA A 10 -18.68 -6.14 26.57
N LEU A 11 -18.75 -7.36 27.10
CA LEU A 11 -17.55 -8.14 27.46
C LEU A 11 -16.69 -8.47 26.24
N ARG A 12 -17.31 -8.88 25.13
CA ARG A 12 -16.59 -9.17 23.87
C ARG A 12 -15.93 -7.92 23.31
N ALA A 13 -16.61 -6.78 23.33
CA ALA A 13 -16.07 -5.50 22.91
C ALA A 13 -14.86 -5.11 23.76
N ASN A 14 -14.97 -5.19 25.10
CA ASN A 14 -13.88 -4.86 26.00
C ASN A 14 -12.64 -5.75 25.78
N ILE A 15 -12.84 -7.06 25.60
CA ILE A 15 -11.73 -7.99 25.30
C ILE A 15 -11.10 -7.67 23.95
N TRP A 16 -11.89 -7.33 22.93
CA TRP A 16 -11.38 -6.93 21.62
C TRP A 16 -10.57 -5.64 21.69
N THR A 17 -11.09 -4.62 22.36
CA THR A 17 -10.40 -3.35 22.58
C THR A 17 -9.08 -3.56 23.32
N LEU A 18 -9.08 -4.38 24.38
CA LEU A 18 -7.86 -4.70 25.13
C LEU A 18 -6.83 -5.45 24.26
N ARG A 19 -7.28 -6.40 23.43
CA ARG A 19 -6.40 -7.14 22.50
C ARG A 19 -5.81 -6.21 21.45
N LEU A 20 -6.62 -5.33 20.87
CA LEU A 20 -6.18 -4.34 19.91
C LEU A 20 -5.18 -3.37 20.55
N ALA A 21 -5.47 -2.85 21.74
CA ALA A 21 -4.57 -1.97 22.48
C ALA A 21 -3.26 -2.67 22.87
N ARG A 22 -3.27 -3.97 23.16
CA ARG A 22 -2.04 -4.73 23.48
C ARG A 22 -1.22 -5.10 22.24
N GLN A 23 -1.83 -5.10 21.06
CA GLN A 23 -1.21 -5.53 19.80
C GLN A 23 -1.18 -4.43 18.74
N TRP A 24 -1.45 -3.18 19.13
CA TRP A 24 -1.67 -2.07 18.22
C TRP A 24 -0.49 -1.87 17.26
N THR A 25 0.75 -2.05 17.74
CA THR A 25 1.95 -1.94 16.93
C THR A 25 2.02 -3.01 15.84
N ARG A 26 1.61 -4.25 16.13
CA ARG A 26 1.57 -5.32 15.11
C ARG A 26 0.53 -5.02 14.05
N VAL A 27 -0.64 -4.53 14.47
CA VAL A 27 -1.71 -4.13 13.56
C VAL A 27 -1.26 -2.95 12.68
N ALA A 28 -0.63 -1.93 13.28
CA ALA A 28 -0.09 -0.79 12.56
C ALA A 28 0.99 -1.21 11.55
N LEU A 29 1.94 -2.06 11.95
CA LEU A 29 2.98 -2.57 11.06
C LEU A 29 2.41 -3.43 9.93
N LEU A 30 1.37 -4.22 10.16
CA LEU A 30 0.69 -4.95 9.09
C LEU A 30 0.04 -4.00 8.08
N ILE A 31 -0.68 -2.99 8.57
CA ILE A 31 -1.32 -2.00 7.69
C ILE A 31 -0.27 -1.26 6.87
N VAL A 32 0.78 -0.75 7.52
CA VAL A 32 1.88 -0.04 6.85
C VAL A 32 2.61 -0.98 5.88
N GLY A 33 2.89 -2.22 6.29
CA GLY A 33 3.53 -3.24 5.46
C GLY A 33 2.75 -3.55 4.18
N ILE A 34 1.43 -3.70 4.30
CA ILE A 34 0.54 -3.86 3.14
C ILE A 34 0.61 -2.60 2.26
N TYR A 35 0.47 -1.42 2.86
CA TYR A 35 0.50 -0.15 2.12
C TYR A 35 1.83 0.09 1.38
N VAL A 36 2.99 -0.25 1.94
CA VAL A 36 4.28 -0.06 1.25
C VAL A 36 4.58 -1.15 0.22
N SER A 37 3.92 -2.30 0.29
CA SER A 37 4.13 -3.41 -0.66
C SER A 37 3.23 -3.32 -1.89
N LEU A 38 2.04 -2.71 -1.79
CA LEU A 38 1.11 -2.52 -2.92
C LEU A 38 1.74 -1.87 -4.17
N PRO A 39 2.63 -0.87 -4.08
CA PRO A 39 3.31 -0.29 -5.25
C PRO A 39 4.19 -1.27 -6.03
N PHE A 40 4.62 -2.39 -5.42
CA PHE A 40 5.32 -3.47 -6.11
C PHE A 40 4.33 -4.46 -6.73
N VAL A 41 3.19 -4.67 -6.08
CA VAL A 41 2.12 -5.57 -6.56
C VAL A 41 1.46 -5.02 -7.82
N ALA A 42 1.14 -3.73 -7.87
CA ALA A 42 0.48 -3.11 -9.03
C ALA A 42 1.20 -3.33 -10.37
N PRO A 43 2.51 -3.00 -10.53
CA PRO A 43 3.23 -3.26 -11.78
C PRO A 43 3.42 -4.75 -12.05
N THR A 44 3.47 -5.60 -11.00
CA THR A 44 3.54 -7.07 -11.17
C THR A 44 2.26 -7.62 -11.77
N LEU A 45 1.10 -7.16 -11.28
CA LEU A 45 -0.19 -7.52 -11.85
C LEU A 45 -0.34 -7.04 -13.29
N MET A 46 0.13 -5.82 -13.62
CA MET A 46 0.19 -5.34 -15.00
C MET A 46 1.07 -6.25 -15.88
N LYS A 47 2.26 -6.64 -15.39
CA LYS A 47 3.17 -7.55 -16.12
C LYS A 47 2.55 -8.92 -16.39
N LEU A 48 1.70 -9.41 -15.48
CA LEU A 48 0.97 -10.67 -15.60
C LEU A 48 -0.33 -10.56 -16.42
N GLY A 49 -0.67 -9.38 -16.94
CA GLY A 49 -1.92 -9.15 -17.69
C GLY A 49 -3.18 -9.00 -16.83
N LEU A 50 -3.03 -8.94 -15.50
CA LEU A 50 -4.13 -8.76 -14.54
C LEU A 50 -4.46 -7.27 -14.36
N GLU A 51 -4.88 -6.62 -15.44
CA GLU A 51 -5.05 -5.16 -15.48
C GLU A 51 -6.13 -4.64 -14.52
N GLY A 52 -7.26 -5.34 -14.40
CA GLY A 52 -8.38 -4.91 -13.54
C GLY A 52 -7.95 -4.73 -12.08
N PRO A 53 -7.43 -5.77 -11.42
CA PRO A 53 -6.88 -5.67 -10.06
C PRO A 53 -5.76 -4.63 -9.94
N ALA A 54 -4.87 -4.52 -10.93
CA ALA A 54 -3.79 -3.53 -10.91
C ALA A 54 -4.33 -2.09 -10.90
N ARG A 55 -5.35 -1.79 -11.74
CA ARG A 55 -5.98 -0.47 -11.81
C ARG A 55 -6.69 -0.08 -10.52
N VAL A 56 -7.24 -1.03 -9.78
CA VAL A 56 -7.79 -0.76 -8.43
C VAL A 56 -6.69 -0.26 -7.51
N ILE A 57 -5.52 -0.91 -7.51
CA ILE A 57 -4.39 -0.45 -6.70
C ILE A 57 -3.94 0.94 -7.16
N TYR A 58 -3.74 1.17 -8.46
CA TYR A 58 -3.38 2.50 -8.98
C TYR A 58 -4.38 3.59 -8.57
N THR A 59 -5.68 3.28 -8.58
CA THR A 59 -6.74 4.21 -8.16
C THR A 59 -6.61 4.59 -6.68
N ILE A 60 -6.28 3.65 -5.79
CA ILE A 60 -6.03 3.92 -4.37
C ILE A 60 -4.89 4.95 -4.20
N TYR A 61 -3.88 4.92 -5.08
CA TYR A 61 -2.76 5.86 -5.05
C TYR A 61 -2.98 7.15 -5.85
N SER A 62 -4.07 7.28 -6.59
CA SER A 62 -4.34 8.47 -7.42
C SER A 62 -4.39 9.81 -6.67
N PRO A 63 -4.79 9.89 -5.38
CA PRO A 63 -4.75 11.16 -4.64
C PRO A 63 -3.32 11.66 -4.33
N PHE A 64 -2.28 10.83 -4.50
CA PHE A 64 -0.91 11.23 -4.23
C PHE A 64 -0.29 11.92 -5.46
N CYS A 65 -0.18 13.26 -5.41
CA CYS A 65 0.15 14.14 -6.54
C CYS A 65 1.58 14.03 -7.11
N HIS A 66 2.37 13.00 -6.78
CA HIS A 66 3.75 12.86 -7.28
C HIS A 66 4.07 11.43 -7.71
N GLN A 67 3.54 11.06 -8.88
CA GLN A 67 3.96 9.87 -9.63
C GLN A 67 4.91 10.24 -10.78
N PHE A 68 5.76 11.25 -10.56
CA PHE A 68 6.75 11.62 -11.57
C PHE A 68 7.77 10.50 -11.75
N ALA A 69 8.05 10.16 -13.02
CA ALA A 69 9.00 9.12 -13.37
C ALA A 69 10.39 9.32 -12.71
N PHE A 70 10.86 10.57 -12.65
CA PHE A 70 12.15 10.92 -12.02
C PHE A 70 12.23 10.80 -10.51
N ARG A 71 11.13 10.46 -9.83
CA ARG A 71 11.09 10.14 -8.39
C ARG A 71 10.57 8.73 -8.12
N SER A 72 10.53 7.89 -9.15
CA SER A 72 9.93 6.57 -9.10
C SER A 72 10.93 5.51 -9.53
N PHE A 73 10.74 4.29 -9.02
CA PHE A 73 11.45 3.10 -9.47
C PHE A 73 10.54 2.24 -10.35
N PHE A 74 11.12 1.60 -11.36
CA PHE A 74 10.40 0.80 -12.35
C PHE A 74 10.85 -0.66 -12.26
N LEU A 75 9.94 -1.56 -11.86
CA LEU A 75 10.25 -2.99 -11.68
C LEU A 75 10.40 -3.75 -13.01
N TYR A 76 9.62 -3.37 -14.03
CA TYR A 76 9.53 -4.08 -15.31
C TYR A 76 9.68 -3.15 -16.51
N GLY A 77 10.25 -1.96 -16.30
CA GLY A 77 10.61 -1.03 -17.37
C GLY A 77 11.93 -1.41 -18.04
N GLU A 78 12.33 -0.65 -19.07
CA GLU A 78 13.62 -0.86 -19.74
C GLU A 78 14.80 -0.52 -18.84
N GLN A 79 14.61 0.39 -17.89
CA GLN A 79 15.59 0.80 -16.88
C GLN A 79 14.91 1.04 -15.52
N PRO A 80 15.66 0.92 -14.40
CA PRO A 80 15.08 0.98 -13.05
C PRO A 80 14.66 2.39 -12.61
N VAL A 81 15.20 3.44 -13.23
CA VAL A 81 14.94 4.86 -12.90
C VAL A 81 14.99 5.71 -14.16
N TYR A 82 14.26 6.82 -14.23
CA TYR A 82 14.31 7.78 -15.34
C TYR A 82 14.56 9.19 -14.81
N PRO A 83 15.81 9.60 -14.61
CA PRO A 83 16.14 10.86 -13.94
C PRO A 83 15.88 12.09 -14.81
N ARG A 84 16.04 13.27 -14.21
CA ARG A 84 16.18 14.52 -14.95
C ARG A 84 17.49 14.49 -15.76
N ALA A 85 17.47 15.06 -16.97
CA ALA A 85 18.66 15.16 -17.82
C ALA A 85 19.87 15.85 -17.16
N ASN A 86 19.65 16.70 -16.17
CA ASN A 86 20.71 17.45 -15.47
C ASN A 86 21.42 16.67 -14.35
N THR A 87 21.13 15.39 -14.15
CA THR A 87 21.73 14.57 -13.09
C THR A 87 23.10 14.00 -13.45
N GLY A 88 23.47 14.01 -14.73
CA GLY A 88 24.73 13.42 -15.20
C GLY A 88 24.79 11.89 -15.11
N MET A 89 23.64 11.21 -14.95
CA MET A 89 23.59 9.75 -14.98
C MET A 89 23.57 9.23 -16.42
N ASP A 90 24.27 8.12 -16.64
CA ASP A 90 24.34 7.42 -17.93
C ASP A 90 23.14 6.47 -18.11
N VAL A 91 21.92 7.02 -18.01
CA VAL A 91 20.65 6.33 -18.25
C VAL A 91 19.69 7.28 -18.98
N THR A 92 18.67 6.74 -19.63
CA THR A 92 17.70 7.56 -20.38
C THR A 92 16.98 8.55 -19.45
N PRO A 93 17.00 9.86 -19.71
CA PRO A 93 16.18 10.81 -18.97
C PRO A 93 14.68 10.55 -19.16
N TYR A 94 13.81 11.08 -18.30
CA TYR A 94 12.36 10.99 -18.55
C TYR A 94 11.85 12.04 -19.55
N GLU A 95 12.66 13.07 -19.84
CA GLU A 95 12.41 14.10 -20.85
C GLU A 95 13.05 13.75 -22.20
#